data_AF-A0A1X9XEL5-F1
#
_entry.id   AF-A0A1X9XEL5-F1
#
_cell.length_a   1.000
_cell.length_b   1.000
_cell.length_c   1.000
_cell.angle_alpha   90.00
_cell.angle_beta   90.00
_cell.angle_gamma   90.00
#
_symmetry.space_group_name_H-M   'P 1'
#
loop_
_entity.id
_entity.type
_entity.pdbx_description
1 polymer ?
#
loop_
_entity_poly.entity_id
_entity_poly.type
_entity_poly.pdbx_seq_one_letter_code
_entity_poly.pdbx_strand_id
1 'polypeptide(L)' 'LADMATVTDSTLSGNTATNGGGIFNFGTLTLISSTLSDNSAGSGGGIFNSGTSGT' A
#
# COMPACT_ATOMS: atom_id res chain seq x y z
N LEU A 1 -4.80 -18.57 -5.58
CA LEU A 1 -4.76 -17.30 -6.34
C LEU A 1 -3.78 -16.41 -5.62
N ALA A 2 -2.78 -15.85 -6.30
CA ALA A 2 -1.91 -14.86 -5.66
C ALA A 2 -2.73 -13.58 -5.45
N ASP A 3 -2.80 -13.09 -4.22
CA ASP A 3 -3.42 -11.78 -3.98
C ASP A 3 -2.53 -10.71 -4.63
N MET A 4 -3.05 -10.03 -5.64
CA MET A 4 -2.36 -8.98 -6.37
C MET A 4 -3.20 -7.71 -6.33
N ALA A 5 -2.60 -6.62 -5.85
CA ALA A 5 -3.19 -5.30 -5.90
C ALA A 5 -2.46 -4.44 -6.94
N THR A 6 -3.22 -3.76 -7.79
CA THR A 6 -2.70 -2.78 -8.74
C THR A 6 -3.36 -1.43 -8.48
N VAL A 7 -2.55 -0.40 -8.25
CA VAL A 7 -2.99 0.99 -8.06
C VAL A 7 -2.38 1.84 -9.16
N THR A 8 -3.22 2.51 -9.95
CA THR A 8 -2.79 3.26 -11.14
C THR A 8 -3.39 4.66 -11.12
N ASP A 9 -2.59 5.67 -11.47
CA ASP A 9 -3.00 7.08 -11.63
C ASP A 9 -3.85 7.62 -10.46
N SER A 10 -3.52 7.20 -9.24
CA SER A 10 -4.31 7.50 -8.04
C SER A 10 -3.56 8.41 -7.07
N THR A 11 -4.29 9.25 -6.36
CA THR A 11 -3.77 10.01 -5.21
C THR A 11 -4.41 9.48 -3.93
N LEU A 12 -3.58 8.92 -3.04
CA LEU A 12 -4.00 8.52 -1.71
C LEU A 12 -3.32 9.46 -0.71
N SER A 13 -4.09 10.31 -0.05
CA SER A 13 -3.53 11.33 0.83
C SER A 13 -4.26 11.51 2.15
N GLY A 14 -3.51 11.81 3.21
CA GLY A 14 -4.09 12.17 4.51
C GLY A 14 -4.73 11.01 5.27
N ASN A 15 -4.44 9.77 4.88
CA ASN A 15 -5.06 8.60 5.50
C ASN A 15 -4.28 8.15 6.74
N THR A 16 -4.98 7.72 7.79
CA THR A 16 -4.37 7.23 9.03
C THR A 16 -4.88 5.83 9.37
N ALA A 17 -3.96 4.89 9.60
CA ALA A 17 -4.29 3.50 9.94
C ALA A 17 -3.29 2.90 10.95
N THR A 18 -3.55 1.67 11.43
CA THR A 18 -2.54 0.93 12.22
C THR A 18 -1.41 0.43 11.33
N ASN A 19 -1.74 -0.08 10.14
CA ASN A 19 -0.79 -0.56 9.14
C ASN A 19 -1.14 0.03 7.78
N GLY A 20 -0.15 0.57 7.06
CA GLY A 20 -0.34 1.01 5.68
C GLY A 20 -1.32 2.17 5.57
N GLY A 21 -0.91 3.37 5.97
CA GLY A 21 -1.82 4.52 6.07
C GLY A 21 -2.62 4.74 4.80
N GLY A 22 -1.99 4.62 3.62
CA GLY A 22 -2.67 4.58 2.33
C GLY A 22 -3.01 3.18 1.84
N ILE A 23 -2.05 2.24 1.87
CA ILE A 23 -2.23 0.89 1.33
C ILE A 23 -1.73 -0.17 2.30
N PHE A 24 -2.59 -1.14 2.59
CA PHE A 24 -2.24 -2.37 3.29
C PHE A 24 -2.42 -3.56 2.34
N ASN A 25 -1.34 -4.29 2.06
CA ASN A 25 -1.33 -5.38 1.09
C ASN A 25 -0.60 -6.62 1.63
N PHE A 26 -1.20 -7.80 1.49
CA PHE A 26 -0.62 -9.09 1.91
C PHE A 26 -0.07 -9.94 0.75
N GLY A 27 -0.05 -9.40 -0.47
CA GLY A 27 0.45 -10.11 -1.65
C GLY A 27 1.39 -9.25 -2.49
N THR A 28 1.30 -9.33 -3.82
CA THR A 28 2.09 -8.45 -4.70
C THR A 28 1.37 -7.11 -4.87
N LEU A 29 2.11 -6.01 -4.77
CA LEU A 29 1.59 -4.66 -4.97
C LEU A 29 2.31 -3.99 -6.14
N THR A 30 1.56 -3.52 -7.13
CA THR A 30 2.05 -2.71 -8.25
C THR A 30 1.45 -1.32 -8.14
N LEU A 31 2.31 -0.29 -8.03
CA LEU A 31 1.90 1.11 -8.14
C LEU A 31 2.42 1.72 -9.44
N ILE A 32 1.53 2.37 -10.19
CA ILE A 32 1.85 3.03 -11.44
C ILE A 32 1.35 4.46 -11.34
N SER A 33 2.23 5.43 -11.57
CA SER A 33 1.88 6.86 -11.68
C SER A 33 0.99 7.39 -10.54
N SER A 34 1.17 6.86 -9.32
CA SER A 34 0.31 7.17 -8.18
C SER A 34 1.05 7.98 -7.12
N THR A 35 0.33 8.89 -6.46
CA THR A 35 0.86 9.73 -5.39
C THR A 35 0.36 9.23 -4.04
N LEU A 36 1.28 9.01 -3.11
CA LEU A 36 0.98 8.77 -1.70
C LEU A 36 1.59 9.89 -0.86
N SER A 37 0.76 10.75 -0.29
CA SER A 37 1.21 11.90 0.50
C SER A 37 0.50 11.99 1.85
N ASP A 38 1.17 12.48 2.89
CA ASP A 38 0.56 12.74 4.20
C ASP A 38 -0.19 11.55 4.83
N ASN A 39 0.17 10.32 4.44
CA ASN A 39 -0.39 9.11 5.02
C ASN A 39 0.43 8.71 6.25
N SER A 40 -0.26 8.27 7.30
CA SER A 40 0.33 7.91 8.58
C SER A 40 -0.13 6.54 9.05
N ALA A 41 0.80 5.74 9.58
CA ALA A 41 0.46 4.50 10.24
C ALA A 41 1.52 4.09 11.26
N GLY A 42 1.12 3.30 12.25
CA GLY A 42 2.04 2.71 13.22
C GLY A 42 3.09 1.82 12.55
N SER A 43 2.74 1.15 11.46
CA SER A 43 3.68 0.44 10.59
C SER A 43 3.40 0.71 9.12
N GLY A 44 4.43 1.06 8.35
CA GLY A 44 4.28 1.39 6.92
C GLY A 44 3.47 2.65 6.70
N GLY A 45 4.01 3.82 7.08
CA GLY A 45 3.31 5.12 7.13
C GLY A 45 2.37 5.38 5.93
N GLY A 46 2.87 5.23 4.71
CA GLY A 46 2.03 5.24 3.50
C GLY A 46 1.61 3.86 3.00
N ILE A 47 2.54 2.90 3.01
CA ILE A 47 2.29 1.54 2.51
C ILE A 47 2.84 0.55 3.51
N PHE A 48 2.03 -0.45 3.83
CA PHE A 48 2.47 -1.68 4.45
C PHE A 48 2.19 -2.83 3.49
N ASN A 49 3.25 -3.36 2.90
CA ASN A 49 3.19 -4.50 2.00
C ASN A 49 3.91 -5.69 2.65
N SER A 50 3.15 -6.65 3.15
CA SER A 50 3.64 -7.87 3.82
C SER A 50 3.53 -9.11 2.93
N GLY A 51 3.47 -8.91 1.61
CA GLY A 51 3.51 -9.99 0.63
C GLY A 51 4.61 -11.00 0.92
N THR A 52 4.24 -12.25 1.14
CA THR A 52 5.20 -13.36 1.07
C THR A 52 5.69 -13.40 -0.37
N SER A 53 6.97 -13.13 -0.62
CA SER A 53 7.55 -13.54 -1.91
C SER A 53 7.41 -15.05 -1.97
N GLY A 54 6.45 -15.53 -2.76
CA GLY A 54 6.36 -16.95 -3.07
C GLY A 54 7.72 -17.40 -3.58
N THR A 55 8.25 -18.45 -2.96
CA THR A 55 9.43 -19.18 -3.43
C THR A 55 9.26 -19.61 -4.88
#